data_AF-A0A1Q9Q3Q3-F1
#
_entry.id   AF-A0A1Q9Q3Q3-F1
#
_cell.length_a   1.000
_cell.length_b   1.000
_cell.length_c   1.000
_cell.angle_alpha   90.00
_cell.angle_beta   90.00
_cell.angle_gamma   90.00
#
_symmetry.space_group_name_H-M   'P 1'
#
loop_
_entity.id
_entity.type
_entity.pdbx_description
1 polymer ?
#
loop_
_entity_poly.entity_id
_entity_poly.type
_entity_poly.pdbx_seq_one_letter_code
_entity_poly.pdbx_strand_id
1 'polypeptide(L)'
;MLKMFTTQLMGLFKRIEGKEEFAFEDGARLLTQAPAGEGCIYIFGAREMKAIESEALQGAEPLTSAKVLMNVAELTDADRVLLFTRTSADQEAITLAVQLQEKGIPMVAVSTAVEDGQLTDLADVHINLQLKKGLLPDDEGNRFGYPASMAGLYAYYGLKFTIDEILTEYDL
;
A
#
# COMPACT_ATOMS: atom_id res chain seq x y z
N MET A 1 -0.46 -20.32 20.68
CA MET A 1 -0.08 -19.72 19.38
C MET A 1 -0.67 -18.34 19.14
N LEU A 2 -1.99 -18.14 19.25
CA LEU A 2 -2.62 -16.82 19.01
C LEU A 2 -1.97 -15.67 19.79
N LYS A 3 -1.77 -15.82 21.11
CA LYS A 3 -1.07 -14.81 21.93
C LYS A 3 0.29 -14.40 21.34
N MET A 4 1.09 -15.38 20.91
CA MET A 4 2.41 -15.15 20.34
C MET A 4 2.31 -14.44 18.98
N PHE A 5 1.37 -14.88 18.13
CA PHE A 5 1.13 -14.25 16.83
C PHE A 5 0.68 -12.79 17.00
N THR A 6 -0.26 -12.52 17.91
CA THR A 6 -0.70 -11.15 18.24
C THR A 6 0.48 -10.29 18.70
N THR A 7 1.34 -10.78 19.59
CA THR A 7 2.54 -10.02 20.03
C THR A 7 3.47 -9.71 18.87
N GLN A 8 3.73 -10.67 17.98
CA GLN A 8 4.60 -10.45 16.81
C GLN A 8 3.96 -9.51 15.79
N LEU A 9 2.65 -9.60 15.58
CA LEU A 9 1.90 -8.73 14.68
C LEU A 9 1.88 -7.29 15.18
N MET A 10 1.65 -7.05 16.47
CA MET A 10 1.79 -5.72 17.07
C MET A 10 3.22 -5.18 16.91
N GLY A 11 4.23 -6.03 17.06
CA GLY A 11 5.61 -5.67 16.81
C GLY A 11 5.88 -5.31 15.35
N LEU A 12 5.19 -5.93 14.39
CA LEU A 12 5.25 -5.57 12.97
C LEU A 12 4.65 -4.18 12.73
N PHE A 13 3.44 -3.93 13.23
CA PHE A 13 2.76 -2.64 13.06
C PHE A 13 3.56 -1.48 13.65
N LYS A 14 4.11 -1.62 14.87
CA LYS A 14 5.00 -0.62 15.46
C LYS A 14 6.25 -0.32 14.62
N ARG A 15 6.78 -1.32 13.91
CA ARG A 15 7.93 -1.10 13.01
C ARG A 15 7.53 -0.35 11.76
N ILE A 16 6.34 -0.62 11.21
CA ILE A 16 5.81 0.10 10.05
C ILE A 16 5.55 1.55 10.47
N GLU A 17 4.79 1.77 11.55
CA GLU A 17 4.50 3.08 12.15
C GLU A 17 5.77 3.93 12.32
N GLY A 18 6.75 3.43 13.08
CA GLY A 18 7.91 4.23 13.46
C GLY A 18 8.99 4.37 12.38
N LYS A 19 8.92 3.64 11.27
CA LYS A 19 9.92 3.73 10.19
C LYS A 19 9.39 4.39 8.93
N GLU A 20 8.10 4.31 8.70
CA GLU A 20 7.48 4.75 7.45
C GLU A 20 6.63 6.02 7.65
N GLU A 21 6.76 6.71 8.80
CA GLU A 21 6.01 7.94 9.13
C GLU A 21 6.03 8.97 8.00
N PHE A 22 7.23 9.36 7.52
CA PHE A 22 7.37 10.30 6.41
C PHE A 22 6.76 9.75 5.11
N ALA A 23 6.91 8.46 4.84
CA ALA A 23 6.37 7.84 3.64
C ALA A 23 4.83 7.78 3.66
N PHE A 24 4.22 7.64 4.84
CA PHE A 24 2.77 7.77 5.00
C PHE A 24 2.31 9.19 4.70
N GLU A 25 2.97 10.20 5.25
CA GLU A 25 2.62 11.60 5.00
C GLU A 25 2.79 11.98 3.51
N ASP A 26 3.95 11.68 2.93
CA ASP A 26 4.24 11.96 1.52
C ASP A 26 3.31 11.19 0.59
N GLY A 27 3.06 9.92 0.90
CA GLY A 27 2.16 9.07 0.13
C GLY A 27 0.72 9.57 0.17
N ALA A 28 0.20 9.91 1.36
CA ALA A 28 -1.13 10.49 1.51
C ALA A 28 -1.25 11.82 0.76
N ARG A 29 -0.27 12.72 0.91
CA ARG A 29 -0.23 14.01 0.21
C ARG A 29 -0.23 13.84 -1.31
N LEU A 30 0.50 12.85 -1.84
CA LEU A 30 0.49 12.53 -3.27
C LEU A 30 -0.89 12.03 -3.71
N LEU A 31 -1.48 11.10 -2.97
CA LEU A 31 -2.77 10.48 -3.30
C LEU A 31 -3.91 11.47 -3.24
N THR A 32 -3.94 12.38 -2.26
CA THR A 32 -4.99 13.40 -2.09
C THR A 32 -5.06 14.38 -3.27
N GLN A 33 -4.00 14.53 -4.07
CA GLN A 33 -4.05 15.39 -5.26
C GLN A 33 -5.11 14.96 -6.28
N ALA A 34 -5.45 13.67 -6.33
CA ALA A 34 -6.53 13.19 -7.20
C ALA A 34 -7.91 13.68 -6.75
N PRO A 35 -8.42 13.32 -5.54
CA PRO A 35 -9.73 13.75 -5.06
C PRO A 35 -9.85 15.25 -4.81
N ALA A 36 -8.76 15.97 -4.55
CA ALA A 36 -8.77 17.43 -4.45
C ALA A 36 -8.97 18.15 -5.80
N GLY A 37 -8.77 17.44 -6.91
CA GLY A 37 -9.07 17.88 -8.26
C GLY A 37 -10.30 17.15 -8.82
N GLU A 38 -10.17 16.62 -10.03
CA GLU A 38 -11.22 15.84 -10.71
C GLU A 38 -10.84 14.35 -10.89
N GLY A 39 -9.73 13.92 -10.26
CA GLY A 39 -9.16 12.59 -10.40
C GLY A 39 -9.69 11.56 -9.41
N CYS A 40 -9.27 10.32 -9.58
CA CYS A 40 -9.55 9.22 -8.66
C CYS A 40 -8.26 8.58 -8.13
N ILE A 41 -8.37 7.95 -6.96
CA ILE A 41 -7.33 7.07 -6.42
C ILE A 41 -7.61 5.66 -6.94
N TYR A 42 -6.80 5.18 -7.88
CA TYR A 42 -6.91 3.82 -8.41
C TYR A 42 -6.09 2.85 -7.58
N ILE A 43 -6.73 1.80 -7.07
CA ILE A 43 -6.12 0.82 -6.18
C ILE A 43 -5.85 -0.46 -6.97
N PHE A 44 -4.64 -0.97 -6.83
CA PHE A 44 -4.24 -2.28 -7.34
C PHE A 44 -3.66 -3.11 -6.22
N GLY A 45 -4.21 -4.31 -5.98
CA GLY A 45 -3.67 -5.32 -5.09
C GLY A 45 -3.27 -6.58 -5.85
N ALA A 46 -1.99 -6.94 -5.83
CA ALA A 46 -1.52 -8.21 -6.35
C ALA A 46 -1.92 -9.38 -5.42
N ARG A 47 -2.50 -10.45 -5.99
CA ARG A 47 -2.80 -11.71 -5.28
C ARG A 47 -3.57 -11.50 -3.97
N GLU A 48 -3.02 -11.85 -2.80
CA GLU A 48 -3.69 -11.69 -1.51
C GLU A 48 -3.97 -10.22 -1.14
N MET A 49 -3.30 -9.27 -1.79
CA MET A 49 -3.54 -7.84 -1.58
C MET A 49 -4.86 -7.37 -2.20
N LYS A 50 -5.58 -8.22 -2.95
CA LYS A 50 -6.97 -7.97 -3.36
C LYS A 50 -7.93 -7.73 -2.19
N ALA A 51 -7.55 -8.17 -0.98
CA ALA A 51 -8.27 -7.81 0.24
C ALA A 51 -8.34 -6.29 0.46
N ILE A 52 -7.30 -5.54 0.09
CA ILE A 52 -7.26 -4.09 0.26
C ILE A 52 -8.20 -3.40 -0.74
N GLU A 53 -8.31 -3.89 -1.97
CA GLU A 53 -9.31 -3.39 -2.94
C GLU A 53 -10.73 -3.55 -2.38
N SER A 54 -11.02 -4.68 -1.74
CA SER A 54 -12.33 -4.94 -1.14
C SER A 54 -12.61 -4.00 0.02
N GLU A 55 -11.64 -3.83 0.94
CA GLU A 55 -11.78 -2.91 2.07
C GLU A 55 -11.97 -1.46 1.61
N ALA A 56 -11.17 -1.01 0.64
CA ALA A 56 -11.18 0.37 0.20
C ALA A 56 -12.44 0.79 -0.55
N LEU A 57 -13.09 -0.14 -1.28
CA LEU A 57 -14.29 0.18 -2.05
C LEU A 57 -15.60 -0.25 -1.38
N GLN A 58 -15.55 -1.29 -0.54
CA GLN A 58 -16.75 -1.95 0.00
C GLN A 58 -16.71 -2.08 1.52
N GLY A 59 -15.63 -1.62 2.18
CA GLY A 59 -15.52 -1.59 3.63
C GLY A 59 -16.58 -0.70 4.27
N ALA A 60 -16.69 -0.78 5.60
CA ALA A 60 -17.64 0.05 6.34
C ALA A 60 -17.37 1.56 6.18
N GLU A 61 -16.12 1.91 5.89
CA GLU A 61 -15.65 3.27 5.64
C GLU A 61 -14.82 3.27 4.34
N PRO A 62 -15.45 3.28 3.16
CA PRO A 62 -14.74 3.29 1.88
C PRO A 62 -13.84 4.52 1.74
N LEU A 63 -12.74 4.38 1.00
CA LEU A 63 -11.86 5.49 0.67
C LEU A 63 -12.53 6.42 -0.36
N THR A 64 -12.50 7.71 -0.10
CA THR A 64 -13.06 8.74 -0.99
C THR A 64 -12.42 8.69 -2.38
N SER A 65 -13.26 8.74 -3.42
CA SER A 65 -12.84 8.71 -4.83
C SER A 65 -11.95 7.52 -5.23
N ALA A 66 -12.09 6.39 -4.51
CA ALA A 66 -11.36 5.17 -4.83
C ALA A 66 -12.01 4.37 -5.96
N LYS A 67 -11.17 3.80 -6.85
CA LYS A 67 -11.58 2.87 -7.90
C LYS A 67 -10.60 1.69 -7.97
N VAL A 68 -11.05 0.54 -8.46
CA VAL A 68 -10.12 -0.57 -8.77
C VAL A 68 -9.42 -0.27 -10.08
N LEU A 69 -8.10 -0.46 -10.13
CA LEU A 69 -7.35 -0.36 -11.36
C LEU A 69 -7.56 -1.61 -12.22
N MET A 70 -8.42 -1.48 -13.24
CA MET A 70 -8.68 -2.55 -14.20
C MET A 70 -7.75 -2.46 -15.42
N ASN A 71 -7.47 -1.24 -15.86
CA ASN A 71 -6.65 -0.98 -17.04
C ASN A 71 -5.98 0.40 -16.96
N VAL A 72 -4.65 0.42 -17.13
CA VAL A 72 -3.84 1.65 -17.16
C VAL A 72 -4.24 2.58 -18.32
N ALA A 73 -4.83 2.04 -19.40
CA ALA A 73 -5.26 2.82 -20.55
C ALA A 73 -6.29 3.91 -20.21
N GLU A 74 -7.10 3.71 -19.17
CA GLU A 74 -8.21 4.60 -18.79
C GLU A 74 -7.79 5.74 -17.85
N LEU A 75 -6.55 5.70 -17.35
CA LEU A 75 -6.01 6.72 -16.45
C LEU A 75 -5.66 8.02 -17.19
N THR A 76 -5.90 9.11 -16.50
CA THR A 76 -5.54 10.48 -16.86
C THR A 76 -4.49 11.05 -15.90
N ASP A 77 -3.86 12.18 -16.24
CA ASP A 77 -2.87 12.85 -15.41
C ASP A 77 -3.43 13.38 -14.06
N ALA A 78 -4.75 13.52 -13.95
CA ALA A 78 -5.43 13.83 -12.69
C ALA A 78 -5.46 12.65 -11.71
N ASP A 79 -5.25 11.42 -12.17
CA ASP A 79 -5.37 10.22 -11.35
C ASP A 79 -4.09 9.89 -10.58
N ARG A 80 -4.25 9.15 -9.48
CA ARG A 80 -3.14 8.63 -8.68
C ARG A 80 -3.33 7.15 -8.45
N VAL A 81 -2.23 6.39 -8.38
CA VAL A 81 -2.31 4.94 -8.14
C VAL A 81 -1.78 4.59 -6.76
N LEU A 82 -2.53 3.74 -6.05
CA LEU A 82 -2.10 3.08 -4.83
C LEU A 82 -1.94 1.59 -5.09
N LEU A 83 -0.69 1.14 -5.14
CA LEU A 83 -0.30 -0.22 -5.52
C LEU A 83 0.11 -1.01 -4.28
N PHE A 84 -0.47 -2.19 -4.07
CA PHE A 84 -0.10 -3.14 -3.02
C PHE A 84 0.42 -4.45 -3.62
N THR A 85 1.58 -4.89 -3.14
CA THR A 85 2.10 -6.23 -3.43
C THR A 85 2.91 -6.78 -2.27
N ARG A 86 3.20 -8.08 -2.27
CA ARG A 86 3.92 -8.74 -1.18
C ARG A 86 5.33 -8.19 -1.00
N THR A 87 6.08 -8.12 -2.10
CA THR A 87 7.47 -7.68 -2.12
C THR A 87 7.71 -6.74 -3.29
N SER A 88 8.72 -5.90 -3.16
CA SER A 88 9.19 -4.98 -4.21
C SER A 88 9.77 -5.68 -5.45
N ALA A 89 9.88 -7.00 -5.44
CA ALA A 89 10.33 -7.83 -6.56
C ALA A 89 9.17 -8.54 -7.30
N ASP A 90 7.92 -8.20 -7.01
CA ASP A 90 6.78 -8.79 -7.69
C ASP A 90 6.69 -8.30 -9.14
N GLN A 91 6.81 -9.22 -10.09
CA GLN A 91 6.91 -8.88 -11.52
C GLN A 91 5.62 -8.26 -12.09
N GLU A 92 4.45 -8.64 -11.57
CA GLU A 92 3.17 -8.07 -12.01
C GLU A 92 3.10 -6.61 -11.57
N ALA A 93 3.44 -6.33 -10.31
CA ALA A 93 3.53 -4.97 -9.77
C ALA A 93 4.59 -4.12 -10.49
N ILE A 94 5.77 -4.66 -10.77
CA ILE A 94 6.84 -3.96 -11.49
C ILE A 94 6.39 -3.59 -12.91
N THR A 95 5.76 -4.53 -13.62
CA THR A 95 5.29 -4.27 -14.99
C THR A 95 4.25 -3.15 -15.00
N LEU A 96 3.33 -3.16 -14.05
CA LEU A 96 2.35 -2.09 -13.88
C LEU A 96 3.03 -0.74 -13.54
N ALA A 97 3.98 -0.75 -12.60
CA ALA A 97 4.71 0.43 -12.18
C ALA A 97 5.46 1.11 -13.35
N VAL A 98 6.10 0.32 -14.22
CA VAL A 98 6.74 0.84 -15.43
C VAL A 98 5.72 1.51 -16.36
N GLN A 99 4.56 0.90 -16.60
CA GLN A 99 3.51 1.48 -17.44
C GLN A 99 2.98 2.81 -16.89
N LEU A 100 2.85 2.92 -15.57
CA LEU A 100 2.41 4.15 -14.91
C LEU A 100 3.47 5.26 -15.04
N GLN A 101 4.74 4.92 -14.82
CA GLN A 101 5.86 5.84 -14.99
C GLN A 101 5.97 6.34 -16.44
N GLU A 102 5.86 5.44 -17.44
CA GLU A 102 5.87 5.81 -18.87
C GLU A 102 4.74 6.77 -19.25
N LYS A 103 3.59 6.66 -18.58
CA LYS A 103 2.45 7.56 -18.75
C LYS A 103 2.52 8.83 -17.89
N GLY A 104 3.48 8.93 -16.97
CA GLY A 104 3.57 10.03 -16.01
C GLY A 104 2.43 10.04 -14.99
N ILE A 105 1.87 8.87 -14.65
CA ILE A 105 0.84 8.75 -13.61
C ILE A 105 1.54 8.50 -12.26
N PRO A 106 1.43 9.43 -11.29
CA PRO A 106 2.10 9.25 -10.02
C PRO A 106 1.50 8.12 -9.19
N MET A 107 2.35 7.39 -8.47
CA MET A 107 1.97 6.22 -7.70
C MET A 107 2.64 6.12 -6.33
N VAL A 108 1.87 5.61 -5.38
CA VAL A 108 2.37 5.11 -4.10
C VAL A 108 2.39 3.60 -4.15
N ALA A 109 3.53 2.99 -3.85
CA ALA A 109 3.66 1.54 -3.78
C ALA A 109 3.89 1.07 -2.33
N VAL A 110 3.16 0.03 -1.93
CA VAL A 110 3.23 -0.57 -0.60
C VAL A 110 3.64 -2.04 -0.73
N SER A 111 4.82 -2.38 -0.24
CA SER A 111 5.33 -3.75 -0.27
C SER A 111 6.50 -3.97 0.68
N THR A 112 6.91 -5.21 0.91
CA THR A 112 8.18 -5.46 1.63
C THR A 112 9.37 -5.16 0.72
N ALA A 113 10.24 -4.23 1.12
CA ALA A 113 11.49 -3.97 0.40
C ALA A 113 12.45 -5.17 0.50
N VAL A 114 12.99 -5.60 -0.65
CA VAL A 114 13.98 -6.68 -0.79
C VAL A 114 15.13 -6.20 -1.69
N GLU A 115 16.30 -6.82 -1.58
CA GLU A 115 17.54 -6.33 -2.23
C GLU A 115 17.41 -6.20 -3.76
N ASP A 116 16.78 -7.18 -4.43
CA ASP A 116 16.56 -7.17 -5.89
C ASP A 116 15.20 -6.57 -6.29
N GLY A 117 14.56 -5.82 -5.39
CA GLY A 117 13.24 -5.26 -5.59
C GLY A 117 13.30 -3.93 -6.35
N GLN A 118 12.75 -3.89 -7.57
CA GLN A 118 12.77 -2.67 -8.40
C GLN A 118 11.66 -1.68 -8.04
N LEU A 119 10.59 -2.14 -7.38
CA LEU A 119 9.42 -1.30 -7.12
C LEU A 119 9.73 -0.12 -6.19
N THR A 120 10.78 -0.20 -5.36
CA THR A 120 11.20 0.91 -4.50
C THR A 120 11.70 2.12 -5.30
N ASP A 121 12.28 1.87 -6.48
CA ASP A 121 12.89 2.91 -7.31
C ASP A 121 11.92 3.43 -8.36
N LEU A 122 10.91 2.62 -8.72
CA LEU A 122 9.89 2.99 -9.70
C LEU A 122 8.82 3.90 -9.09
N ALA A 123 8.45 3.70 -7.83
CA ALA A 123 7.38 4.42 -7.16
C ALA A 123 7.80 5.84 -6.77
N ASP A 124 6.88 6.80 -6.88
CA ASP A 124 7.10 8.16 -6.39
C ASP A 124 7.22 8.19 -4.86
N VAL A 125 6.44 7.34 -4.19
CA VAL A 125 6.56 7.05 -2.76
C VAL A 125 6.46 5.55 -2.54
N HIS A 126 7.42 4.97 -1.81
CA HIS A 126 7.37 3.57 -1.38
C HIS A 126 7.20 3.47 0.14
N ILE A 127 6.23 2.66 0.57
CA ILE A 127 5.99 2.33 1.98
C ILE A 127 6.40 0.88 2.21
N ASN A 128 7.40 0.68 3.07
CA ASN A 128 7.93 -0.65 3.34
C ASN A 128 7.14 -1.37 4.44
N LEU A 129 6.58 -2.54 4.12
CA LEU A 129 5.83 -3.36 5.07
C LEU A 129 6.68 -3.99 6.19
N GLN A 130 8.02 -3.92 6.11
CA GLN A 130 8.94 -4.44 7.14
C GLN A 130 8.73 -5.95 7.46
N LEU A 131 8.10 -6.72 6.57
CA LEU A 131 7.71 -8.13 6.77
C LEU A 131 8.62 -9.07 5.97
N LYS A 132 9.88 -9.25 6.41
CA LYS A 132 10.86 -10.05 5.66
C LYS A 132 10.63 -11.56 5.68
N LYS A 133 9.96 -12.09 6.72
CA LYS A 133 9.75 -13.53 6.98
C LYS A 133 8.44 -13.74 7.74
N GLY A 134 8.01 -14.99 7.88
CA GLY A 134 6.92 -15.36 8.79
C GLY A 134 7.15 -14.84 10.21
N LEU A 135 6.07 -14.62 10.95
CA LEU A 135 6.15 -14.03 12.29
C LEU A 135 6.47 -15.05 13.38
N LEU A 136 6.04 -16.30 13.22
CA LEU A 136 6.19 -17.35 14.22
C LEU A 136 7.37 -18.26 13.92
N PRO A 137 8.21 -18.61 14.92
CA PRO A 137 9.24 -19.63 14.75
C PRO A 137 8.63 -21.05 14.79
N ASP A 138 9.21 -21.98 14.04
CA ASP A 138 9.00 -23.42 14.25
C ASP A 138 10.19 -24.05 15.01
N ASP A 139 10.08 -25.35 15.29
CA ASP A 139 11.08 -26.11 16.06
C ASP A 139 12.41 -26.29 15.30
N GLU A 140 12.41 -26.11 13.97
CA GLU A 140 13.59 -26.23 13.11
C GLU A 140 14.30 -24.88 12.88
N GLY A 141 13.76 -23.79 13.44
CA GLY A 141 14.29 -22.43 13.28
C GLY A 141 13.82 -21.72 12.01
N ASN A 142 12.92 -22.31 11.23
CA ASN A 142 12.22 -21.60 10.17
C ASN A 142 11.15 -20.67 10.76
N ARG A 143 10.52 -19.88 9.88
CA ARG A 143 9.40 -19.02 10.27
C ARG A 143 8.18 -19.20 9.39
N PHE A 144 7.01 -19.23 10.01
CA PHE A 144 5.71 -19.37 9.36
C PHE A 144 4.72 -18.29 9.83
N GLY A 145 3.54 -18.25 9.20
CA GLY A 145 2.53 -17.22 9.45
C GLY A 145 2.99 -15.88 8.90
N TYR A 146 2.84 -15.69 7.57
CA TYR A 146 3.24 -14.49 6.84
C TYR A 146 1.99 -13.64 6.53
N PRO A 147 1.64 -12.63 7.35
CA PRO A 147 0.37 -11.92 7.24
C PRO A 147 0.48 -10.69 6.32
N ALA A 148 0.84 -10.90 5.05
CA ALA A 148 1.06 -9.81 4.10
C ALA A 148 -0.14 -8.87 3.99
N SER A 149 -1.34 -9.43 3.80
CA SER A 149 -2.58 -8.67 3.67
C SER A 149 -2.96 -7.91 4.93
N MET A 150 -2.65 -8.43 6.13
CA MET A 150 -2.88 -7.70 7.38
C MET A 150 -1.94 -6.50 7.50
N ALA A 151 -0.67 -6.66 7.09
CA ALA A 151 0.28 -5.55 7.03
C ALA A 151 -0.13 -4.51 5.96
N GLY A 152 -0.59 -4.98 4.80
CA GLY A 152 -1.14 -4.12 3.74
C GLY A 152 -2.37 -3.34 4.20
N LEU A 153 -3.32 -3.98 4.87
CA LEU A 153 -4.50 -3.32 5.45
C LEU A 153 -4.12 -2.30 6.53
N TYR A 154 -3.13 -2.61 7.37
CA TYR A 154 -2.60 -1.64 8.34
C TYR A 154 -2.03 -0.40 7.66
N ALA A 155 -1.20 -0.58 6.63
CA ALA A 155 -0.67 0.54 5.84
C ALA A 155 -1.78 1.30 5.09
N TYR A 156 -2.77 0.60 4.56
CA TYR A 156 -3.96 1.22 3.95
C TYR A 156 -4.68 2.14 4.93
N TYR A 157 -4.94 1.70 6.17
CA TYR A 157 -5.58 2.58 7.16
C TYR A 157 -4.72 3.78 7.53
N GLY A 158 -3.40 3.60 7.65
CA GLY A 158 -2.47 4.72 7.84
C GLY A 158 -2.64 5.77 6.74
N LEU A 159 -2.59 5.35 5.47
CA LEU A 159 -2.82 6.23 4.33
C LEU A 159 -4.23 6.86 4.34
N LYS A 160 -5.28 6.05 4.55
CA LYS A 160 -6.67 6.52 4.56
C LYS A 160 -6.87 7.62 5.59
N PHE A 161 -6.43 7.42 6.83
CA PHE A 161 -6.62 8.40 7.89
C PHE A 161 -5.90 9.71 7.57
N THR A 162 -4.66 9.64 7.09
CA THR A 162 -3.93 10.85 6.69
C THR A 162 -4.57 11.53 5.47
N ILE A 163 -5.08 10.78 4.48
CA ILE A 163 -5.83 11.35 3.35
C ILE A 163 -7.10 12.07 3.83
N ASP A 164 -7.88 11.42 4.69
CA ASP A 164 -9.13 11.98 5.22
C ASP A 164 -8.87 13.24 6.07
N GLU A 165 -7.81 13.24 6.88
CA GLU A 165 -7.36 14.42 7.63
C GLU A 165 -7.00 15.57 6.70
N ILE A 166 -6.17 15.30 5.68
CA ILE A 166 -5.78 16.31 4.67
C ILE A 166 -7.02 16.88 3.97
N LEU A 167 -7.93 16.04 3.48
CA LEU A 167 -9.15 16.49 2.79
C LEU A 167 -10.03 17.36 3.69
N THR A 168 -10.18 16.96 4.97
CA THR A 168 -10.97 17.70 5.95
C THR A 168 -10.36 19.07 6.25
N GLU A 169 -9.03 19.18 6.36
CA GLU A 169 -8.36 20.46 6.58
C GLU A 169 -8.55 21.45 5.43
N TYR A 170 -8.77 20.96 4.21
CA TYR A 170 -8.96 21.78 3.02
C TYR A 170 -10.43 22.17 2.73
N ASP A 171 -11.38 21.86 3.62
CA ASP A 171 -12.83 22.04 3.40
C ASP A 171 -13.31 21.44 2.05
N LEU A 172 -12.69 20.34 1.62
CA LEU A 172 -13.03 19.58 0.40
C LEU A 172 -13.95 18.39 0.70
#